data_AF-A0A2S9GH22-F1
#
_entry.id   AF-A0A2S9GH22-F1
#
_cell.length_a   1.000
_cell.length_b   1.000
_cell.length_c   1.000
_cell.angle_alpha   90.00
_cell.angle_beta   90.00
_cell.angle_gamma   90.00
#
_symmetry.space_group_name_H-M   'P 1'
#
loop_
_entity.id
_entity.type
_entity.pdbx_description
1 polymer ?
#
loop_
_entity_poly.entity_id
_entity_poly.type
_entity_poly.pdbx_seq_one_letter_code
_entity_poly.pdbx_strand_id
1 'polypeptide(L)'
;TVIGGVFNTFPYTAFAQNVGLVAITGVRSRHVATVAGVILVLPGLLPKMAAVVEGIPLAVLGGAGVALFGMVAASGVRTLAKVKF
;
A
#
# COMPACT_ATOMS: atom_id res chain seq x y z
N THR A 1 6.14 2.22 -13.00
CA THR A 1 7.17 3.06 -12.36
C THR A 1 7.61 4.23 -13.21
N VAL A 2 7.88 4.08 -14.54
CA VAL A 2 8.35 5.19 -15.42
C VAL A 2 7.50 6.47 -15.31
N ILE A 3 6.18 6.38 -15.49
CA ILE A 3 5.27 7.54 -15.37
C ILE A 3 5.39 8.19 -13.98
N GLY A 4 5.39 7.38 -12.91
CA GLY A 4 5.58 7.91 -11.55
C GLY A 4 6.94 8.58 -11.34
N GLY A 5 8.01 8.08 -11.95
CA GLY A 5 9.33 8.70 -11.89
C GLY A 5 9.36 10.10 -12.54
N VAL A 6 8.61 10.31 -13.61
CA VAL A 6 8.42 11.64 -14.23
C VAL A 6 7.74 12.62 -13.25
N PHE A 7 6.85 12.13 -12.39
CA PHE A 7 6.19 12.91 -11.34
C PHE A 7 6.93 12.94 -9.99
N ASN A 8 8.25 12.65 -9.96
CA ASN A 8 9.05 12.58 -8.73
C ASN A 8 8.56 11.54 -7.68
N THR A 9 7.85 10.50 -8.13
CA THR A 9 7.42 9.39 -7.27
C THR A 9 8.48 8.29 -7.19
N PHE A 10 8.53 7.60 -6.05
CA PHE A 10 9.40 6.45 -5.85
C PHE A 10 8.94 5.20 -6.62
N PRO A 11 9.84 4.24 -6.90
CA PRO A 11 9.44 2.95 -7.46
C PRO A 11 8.37 2.27 -6.59
N TYR A 12 7.22 1.95 -7.19
CA TYR A 12 6.09 1.31 -6.52
C TYR A 12 5.90 -0.13 -7.04
N THR A 13 5.48 -1.01 -6.14
CA THR A 13 5.22 -2.44 -6.40
C THR A 13 3.84 -2.84 -5.88
N ALA A 14 3.41 -4.07 -6.16
CA ALA A 14 2.15 -4.58 -5.64
C ALA A 14 2.26 -4.85 -4.12
N PHE A 15 1.39 -4.22 -3.32
CA PHE A 15 1.34 -4.44 -1.88
C PHE A 15 0.84 -5.84 -1.52
N ALA A 16 1.58 -6.55 -0.67
CA ALA A 16 1.21 -7.88 -0.18
C ALA A 16 -0.12 -7.87 0.59
N GLN A 17 -0.47 -6.75 1.23
CA GLN A 17 -1.76 -6.55 1.91
C GLN A 17 -2.94 -6.70 0.94
N ASN A 18 -2.81 -6.21 -0.29
CA ASN A 18 -3.88 -6.30 -1.28
C ASN A 18 -4.13 -7.75 -1.70
N VAL A 19 -3.06 -8.54 -1.82
CA VAL A 19 -3.15 -9.98 -2.11
C VAL A 19 -3.81 -10.74 -0.95
N GLY A 20 -3.49 -10.37 0.30
CA GLY A 20 -4.16 -10.90 1.49
C GLY A 20 -5.64 -10.56 1.54
N LEU A 21 -6.00 -9.30 1.27
CA LEU A 21 -7.39 -8.84 1.25
C LEU A 21 -8.21 -9.59 0.19
N VAL A 22 -7.67 -9.78 -1.01
CA VAL A 22 -8.35 -10.55 -2.07
C VAL A 22 -8.52 -12.02 -1.70
N ALA A 23 -7.58 -12.60 -0.95
CA ALA A 23 -7.68 -13.98 -0.48
C ALA A 23 -8.79 -14.16 0.59
N ILE A 24 -9.03 -13.14 1.43
CA ILE A 24 -10.06 -13.17 2.47
C ILE A 24 -11.44 -12.81 1.89
N THR A 25 -11.52 -11.77 1.08
CA THR A 25 -12.79 -11.27 0.52
C THR A 25 -13.30 -12.11 -0.65
N GLY A 26 -12.43 -12.87 -1.32
CA GLY A 26 -12.76 -13.64 -2.53
C GLY A 26 -13.02 -12.78 -3.77
N VAL A 27 -13.01 -11.45 -3.66
CA VAL A 27 -13.33 -10.54 -4.76
C VAL A 27 -12.07 -10.24 -5.59
N ARG A 28 -11.99 -10.83 -6.79
CA ARG A 28 -10.88 -10.66 -7.75
C ARG A 28 -11.20 -9.68 -8.90
N SER A 29 -12.24 -8.86 -8.76
CA SER A 29 -12.71 -7.97 -9.82
C SER A 29 -11.76 -6.80 -10.06
N ARG A 30 -11.38 -6.57 -11.32
CA ARG A 30 -10.55 -5.43 -11.75
C ARG A 30 -11.15 -4.07 -11.39
N HIS A 31 -12.48 -3.98 -11.35
CA HIS A 31 -13.21 -2.76 -11.07
C HIS A 31 -12.95 -2.24 -9.66
N VAL A 32 -12.74 -3.13 -8.69
CA VAL A 32 -12.42 -2.75 -7.30
C VAL A 32 -11.08 -2.01 -7.25
N ALA A 33 -10.08 -2.51 -7.98
CA ALA A 33 -8.77 -1.87 -8.07
C ALA A 33 -8.84 -0.50 -8.78
N THR A 34 -9.63 -0.40 -9.86
CA THR A 34 -9.84 0.88 -10.57
C THR A 34 -10.53 1.91 -9.68
N VAL A 35 -11.61 1.54 -9.00
CA VAL A 35 -12.35 2.42 -8.09
C VAL A 35 -11.47 2.85 -6.92
N ALA A 36 -10.70 1.93 -6.33
CA ALA A 36 -9.73 2.26 -5.28
C ALA A 36 -8.68 3.27 -5.78
N GLY A 37 -8.18 3.10 -7.01
CA GLY A 37 -7.26 4.06 -7.63
C GLY A 37 -7.86 5.46 -7.78
N VAL A 38 -9.12 5.55 -8.24
CA VAL A 38 -9.84 6.84 -8.32
C VAL A 38 -10.01 7.45 -6.94
N ILE A 39 -10.38 6.65 -5.93
CA ILE A 39 -10.52 7.09 -4.54
C ILE A 39 -9.19 7.60 -3.96
N LEU A 40 -8.04 7.10 -4.42
CA LEU A 40 -6.73 7.61 -3.99
C LEU A 40 -6.33 8.91 -4.72
N VAL A 41 -6.67 9.03 -6.01
CA VAL A 41 -6.37 10.22 -6.82
C VAL A 41 -7.16 11.43 -6.34
N LEU A 42 -8.47 11.27 -6.07
CA LEU A 42 -9.34 12.38 -5.64
C LEU A 42 -8.80 13.17 -4.43
N PRO A 43 -8.51 12.55 -3.27
CA PRO A 43 -7.89 13.21 -2.12
C PRO A 43 -6.42 13.57 -2.38
N GLY A 44 -5.69 12.81 -3.20
CA GLY A 44 -4.29 13.09 -3.53
C GLY A 44 -4.10 14.41 -4.30
N LEU A 45 -5.11 14.87 -5.03
CA LEU A 45 -5.11 16.16 -5.72
C LEU A 45 -5.51 17.33 -4.80
N LEU A 46 -5.96 17.07 -3.58
CA LEU A 46 -6.40 18.10 -2.63
C LEU A 46 -5.28 18.46 -1.64
N PRO A 47 -4.75 19.69 -1.65
CA PRO A 47 -3.68 20.10 -0.73
C PRO A 47 -4.10 20.06 0.74
N LYS A 48 -5.41 20.13 1.03
CA LYS A 48 -5.95 19.95 2.39
C LYS A 48 -5.63 18.57 2.97
N MET A 49 -5.58 17.53 2.13
CA MET A 49 -5.21 16.18 2.58
C MET A 49 -3.75 16.11 2.98
N ALA A 50 -2.87 16.82 2.25
CA ALA A 50 -1.46 16.92 2.61
C ALA A 50 -1.26 17.59 3.98
N ALA A 51 -2.00 18.67 4.27
CA ALA A 51 -1.95 19.35 5.57
C ALA A 51 -2.42 18.44 6.72
N VAL A 52 -3.44 17.60 6.49
CA VAL A 52 -3.89 16.62 7.50
C VAL A 52 -2.80 15.57 7.75
N VAL A 53 -2.12 15.10 6.71
CA VAL A 53 -1.03 14.12 6.83
C VAL A 53 0.19 14.71 7.54
N GLU A 54 0.52 15.97 7.28
CA GLU A 54 1.61 16.68 7.95
C GLU A 54 1.33 16.88 9.46
N GLY A 55 0.06 17.03 9.85
CA GLY A 55 -0.35 17.13 11.25
C GLY A 55 -0.25 15.83 12.06
N ILE A 56 0.13 14.69 11.44
CA ILE A 56 0.20 13.39 12.13
C ILE A 56 1.43 13.36 13.06
N PRO A 57 1.25 13.04 14.36
CA PRO A 57 2.38 12.94 15.29
C PRO A 57 3.39 11.87 14.86
N LEU A 58 4.68 12.15 15.05
CA LEU A 58 5.78 11.23 14.72
C LEU A 58 5.64 9.86 15.39
N ALA A 59 5.09 9.79 16.60
CA ALA A 59 4.84 8.54 17.29
C ALA A 59 3.87 7.62 16.52
N VAL A 60 2.87 8.19 15.85
CA VAL A 60 1.89 7.44 15.03
C VAL A 60 2.53 6.98 13.73
N LEU A 61 3.34 7.84 13.09
CA LEU A 61 4.12 7.47 11.90
C LEU A 61 5.12 6.35 12.21
N GLY A 62 5.77 6.40 13.37
CA GLY A 62 6.64 5.34 13.86
C GLY A 62 5.89 4.01 14.06
N GLY A 63 4.72 4.04 14.70
CA GLY A 63 3.86 2.86 14.85
C GLY A 63 3.39 2.28 13.51
N ALA A 64 2.99 3.14 12.57
CA ALA A 64 2.65 2.72 11.20
C ALA A 64 3.86 2.09 10.49
N GLY A 65 5.06 2.65 10.67
CA GLY A 65 6.31 2.09 10.17
C GLY A 65 6.58 0.67 10.68
N VAL A 66 6.42 0.45 11.99
CA VAL A 66 6.57 -0.90 12.59
C VAL A 66 5.59 -1.89 11.97
N ALA A 67 4.33 -1.50 11.77
CA ALA A 67 3.34 -2.35 11.11
C ALA A 67 3.71 -2.66 9.66
N LEU A 68 4.16 -1.66 8.89
CA LEU A 68 4.61 -1.83 7.50
C LEU A 68 5.79 -2.80 7.40
N PHE A 69 6.83 -2.62 8.22
CA PHE A 69 7.98 -3.53 8.25
C PHE A 69 7.59 -4.94 8.70
N GLY A 70 6.70 -5.07 9.67
CA GLY A 70 6.16 -6.36 10.12
C GLY A 70 5.44 -7.11 8.99
N MET A 71 4.64 -6.41 8.17
CA MET A 71 3.97 -7.00 7.01
C MET A 71 4.95 -7.44 5.92
N VAL A 72 6.02 -6.66 5.68
CA VAL A 72 7.09 -7.05 4.75
C VAL A 72 7.77 -8.34 5.23
N ALA A 73 8.15 -8.41 6.50
CA ALA A 73 8.75 -9.60 7.10
C ALA A 73 7.82 -10.82 6.99
N ALA A 74 6.53 -10.67 7.32
CA ALA A 74 5.53 -11.73 7.21
C ALA A 74 5.35 -12.22 5.75
N SER A 75 5.38 -11.31 4.77
CA SER A 75 5.33 -11.67 3.35
C SER A 75 6.56 -12.49 2.93
N GLY A 76 7.75 -12.16 3.45
CA GLY A 76 8.98 -12.94 3.25
C GLY A 76 8.86 -14.36 3.79
N VAL A 77 8.44 -14.51 5.06
CA VAL A 77 8.21 -15.83 5.69
C VAL A 77 7.20 -16.66 4.90
N ARG A 78 6.07 -16.05 4.49
CA ARG A 78 5.05 -16.74 3.69
C ARG A 78 5.57 -17.23 2.34
N THR A 79 6.51 -16.51 1.74
CA THR A 79 7.11 -16.89 0.47
C THR A 79 8.03 -18.10 0.64
N LEU A 80 8.88 -18.07 1.67
CA LEU A 80 9.76 -19.20 2.02
C LEU A 80 8.97 -20.45 2.41
N ALA A 81 7.87 -20.29 3.15
CA ALA A 81 7.02 -21.40 3.59
C ALA A 81 6.33 -22.17 2.43
N LYS A 82 6.30 -21.61 1.21
CA LYS A 82 5.75 -22.30 0.03
C LYS A 82 6.77 -23.22 -0.65
N VAL A 83 8.05 -23.09 -0.34
CA VAL A 83 9.10 -23.95 -0.88
C VAL A 83 8.98 -25.31 -0.19
N LYS A 84 8.60 -26.35 -0.94
CA LYS A 84 8.72 -27.75 -0.50
C LYS A 84 10.06 -28.25 -1.00
N PHE A 85 10.92 -28.70 -0.09
CA PHE A 85 12.08 -29.52 -0.40
C PHE A 85 11.64 -30.96 -0.67
#